data_AF-A0A355S0M5-F1
#
_entry.id   AF-A0A355S0M5-F1
#
_cell.length_a   1.000
_cell.length_b   1.000
_cell.length_c   1.000
_cell.angle_alpha   90.00
_cell.angle_beta   90.00
_cell.angle_gamma   90.00
#
_symmetry.space_group_name_H-M   'P 1'
#
loop_
_entity.id
_entity.type
_entity.pdbx_description
1 polymer ?
#
loop_
_entity_poly.entity_id
_entity_poly.type
_entity_poly.pdbx_seq_one_letter_code
_entity_poly.pdbx_strand_id
1 'polypeptide(L)' 'IVIISIDGEQAAIDLLKIGKINCVIECNPMLGPTIVDTAKKLVRGESVPKNIYSEEKVFTEWDDLTDLPPRGY' A
#
# COMPACT_ATOMS: atom_id res chain seq x y z
N ILE A 1 -22.03 -11.41 5.19
CA ILE A 1 -21.22 -10.38 5.89
C ILE A 1 -20.15 -9.97 4.90
N VAL A 2 -19.92 -8.66 4.73
CA VAL A 2 -18.83 -8.16 3.89
C VAL A 2 -17.66 -7.78 4.80
N ILE A 3 -16.45 -8.22 4.46
CA ILE A 3 -15.24 -7.96 5.24
C ILE A 3 -14.29 -7.10 4.39
N ILE A 4 -13.94 -5.93 4.93
CA ILE A 4 -12.99 -4.99 4.34
C ILE A 4 -11.86 -4.80 5.35
N SER A 5 -10.62 -5.03 4.91
CA SER A 5 -9.41 -4.86 5.73
C SER A 5 -8.55 -3.71 5.20
N ILE A 6 -7.76 -3.13 6.09
CA ILE A 6 -6.72 -2.15 5.78
C ILE A 6 -5.37 -2.77 6.18
N ASP A 7 -4.29 -2.31 5.55
CA ASP A 7 -2.85 -2.62 5.74
C ASP A 7 -2.25 -3.28 4.51
N GLY A 8 -2.91 -4.29 3.95
CA GLY A 8 -2.41 -4.97 2.76
C GLY A 8 -1.39 -6.08 3.04
N GLU A 9 -1.30 -6.59 4.28
CA GLU A 9 -0.41 -7.71 4.62
C GLU A 9 -0.63 -8.94 3.73
N GLN A 10 0.42 -9.75 3.56
CA GLN A 10 0.35 -10.98 2.77
C GLN A 10 -0.79 -11.90 3.22
N ALA A 11 -1.00 -12.03 4.53
CA ALA A 11 -2.07 -12.87 5.07
C ALA A 11 -3.48 -12.38 4.66
N ALA A 12 -3.70 -11.06 4.61
CA ALA A 12 -4.98 -10.49 4.18
C ALA A 12 -5.22 -10.75 2.68
N ILE A 13 -4.17 -10.64 1.86
CA ILE A 13 -4.23 -10.98 0.43
C ILE A 13 -4.52 -12.48 0.23
N ASP A 14 -3.90 -13.36 1.01
CA ASP A 14 -4.15 -14.80 0.90
C ASP A 14 -5.59 -15.14 1.29
N LEU A 15 -6.13 -14.49 2.33
CA LEU A 15 -7.54 -14.62 2.74
C LEU A 15 -8.51 -14.06 1.68
N LEU A 16 -8.15 -12.97 1.01
CA LEU A 16 -8.91 -12.42 -0.11
C LEU A 16 -8.94 -13.41 -1.29
N LYS A 17 -7.80 -14.00 -1.66
CA LYS A 17 -7.71 -15.00 -2.74
C LYS A 17 -8.60 -16.23 -2.51
N ILE A 18 -8.85 -16.61 -1.26
CA ILE A 18 -9.73 -17.74 -0.91
C ILE A 18 -11.16 -17.32 -0.54
N GLY A 19 -11.53 -16.05 -0.76
CA GLY A 19 -12.89 -15.54 -0.57
C GLY A 19 -13.31 -15.38 0.90
N LYS A 20 -12.36 -15.30 1.84
CA LYS A 20 -12.65 -15.01 3.27
C LYS A 20 -12.69 -13.52 3.59
N ILE A 21 -12.09 -12.69 2.74
CA ILE A 21 -12.15 -11.22 2.77
C ILE A 21 -12.67 -10.77 1.40
N ASN A 22 -13.43 -9.67 1.35
CA ASN A 22 -13.99 -9.14 0.10
C ASN A 22 -13.14 -8.01 -0.48
N CYS A 23 -12.43 -7.26 0.37
CA CYS A 23 -11.58 -6.15 -0.03
C CYS A 23 -10.43 -5.92 0.96
N VAL A 24 -9.25 -5.61 0.42
CA VAL A 24 -8.04 -5.24 1.15
C VAL A 24 -7.52 -3.92 0.59
N ILE A 25 -7.43 -2.91 1.44
CA ILE A 25 -6.86 -1.60 1.12
C ILE A 25 -5.43 -1.57 1.66
N GLU A 26 -4.47 -1.22 0.81
CA GLU A 26 -3.05 -1.18 1.16
C GLU A 26 -2.72 0.05 2.02
N CYS A 27 -1.76 -0.14 2.92
CA CYS A 27 -1.01 0.92 3.61
C CYS A 27 0.48 0.65 3.36
N ASN A 28 1.01 1.21 2.27
CA ASN A 28 2.31 0.86 1.71
C ASN A 28 3.46 1.39 2.60
N PRO A 29 4.29 0.50 3.19
CA PRO A 29 5.34 0.93 4.11
C PRO A 29 6.60 1.47 3.40
N MET A 30 6.67 1.43 2.06
CA MET A 30 7.88 1.78 1.27
C MET A 30 8.13 3.29 1.16
N LEU A 31 8.13 3.99 2.30
CA LEU A 31 8.27 5.44 2.38
C LEU A 31 9.73 5.92 2.49
N GLY A 32 10.66 5.01 2.77
CA GLY A 32 12.07 5.34 3.03
C GLY A 32 12.72 6.25 1.98
N PRO A 33 12.66 5.91 0.68
CA PRO A 33 13.22 6.77 -0.37
C PRO A 33 12.61 8.17 -0.40
N THR A 34 11.28 8.28 -0.28
CA THR A 34 10.55 9.55 -0.27
C THR A 34 10.94 10.42 0.94
N ILE A 35 11.07 9.81 2.12
CA ILE A 35 11.51 10.49 3.34
C ILE A 35 12.94 11.05 3.16
N VAL A 36 13.85 10.23 2.66
CA VAL A 36 15.26 10.62 2.46
C VAL A 36 15.39 11.73 1.42
N ASP A 37 14.66 11.64 0.30
CA ASP A 37 14.66 12.69 -0.72
C ASP A 37 14.09 14.01 -0.17
N THR A 38 12.96 13.94 0.53
CA THR A 38 12.33 15.12 1.15
C THR A 38 13.26 15.79 2.16
N ALA A 39 13.93 15.02 3.02
CA ALA A 39 14.91 15.55 3.97
C ALA A 39 16.08 16.25 3.25
N LYS A 40 16.61 15.66 2.17
CA LYS A 40 17.69 16.28 1.38
C LYS A 40 17.25 17.58 0.72
N LYS A 41 16.03 17.64 0.16
CA LYS A 41 15.45 18.86 -0.43
C LYS A 41 15.34 19.98 0.59
N LEU A 42 14.83 19.67 1.79
CA LEU A 42 14.74 20.62 2.90
C LEU A 42 16.11 21.18 3.30
N VAL A 43 17.13 20.33 3.41
CA VAL A 43 18.51 20.77 3.72
C VAL A 43 19.08 21.69 2.63
N ARG A 44 18.71 21.48 1.36
CA ARG A 44 19.10 22.36 0.24
C ARG A 44 18.28 23.65 0.14
N GLY A 45 17.31 23.87 1.03
CA GLY A 45 16.43 25.04 1.01
C GLY A 45 15.38 24.99 -0.10
N GLU A 46 15.12 23.82 -0.68
CA GLU A 46 14.07 23.65 -1.68
C GLU A 46 12.69 23.64 -1.04
N SER A 47 11.69 24.10 -1.79
CA SER A 47 10.28 23.94 -1.44
C SER A 47 9.87 22.48 -1.56
N VAL A 48 9.20 21.96 -0.53
CA VAL A 48 8.58 20.63 -0.55
C VAL A 48 7.07 20.77 -0.29
N PRO A 49 6.22 19.88 -0.84
CA PRO A 49 4.81 19.85 -0.50
C PRO A 49 4.61 19.68 1.01
N LYS A 50 3.62 20.37 1.56
CA LYS A 50 3.25 20.22 2.97
C LYS A 50 2.77 18.80 3.30
N ASN A 51 2.06 18.18 2.36
CA ASN A 51 1.55 16.81 2.46
C ASN A 51 2.08 16.01 1.26
N ILE A 52 2.63 14.84 1.54
CA ILE A 52 3.07 13.87 0.53
C ILE A 52 2.30 12.58 0.84
N TYR A 53 1.46 12.16 -0.10
CA TYR A 53 0.67 10.94 0.03
C TYR A 53 1.43 9.77 -0.60
N SER A 54 1.35 8.60 0.03
CA SER A 54 1.86 7.35 -0.50
C SER A 54 1.02 6.85 -1.67
N GLU A 55 1.65 6.11 -2.58
CA GLU A 55 0.93 5.34 -3.59
C GLU A 55 0.43 4.05 -2.95
N GLU A 56 -0.89 3.90 -2.96
CA GLU A 56 -1.63 2.78 -2.36
C GLU A 56 -2.39 1.99 -3.42
N LYS A 57 -2.78 0.76 -3.08
CA LYS A 57 -3.62 -0.11 -3.92
C LYS A 57 -4.85 -0.59 -3.17
N VAL A 58 -5.87 -0.95 -3.93
CA VAL A 58 -7.07 -1.63 -3.42
C VAL A 58 -7.18 -2.95 -4.16
N PHE A 59 -7.37 -4.03 -3.42
CA PHE A 59 -7.59 -5.37 -3.94
C PHE A 59 -8.98 -5.82 -3.53
N THR A 60 -9.75 -6.32 -4.48
CA THR A 60 -11.14 -6.73 -4.29
C THR A 60 -11.35 -8.15 -4.78
N GLU A 61 -12.44 -8.78 -4.36
CA GLU A 61 -12.85 -10.10 -4.84
C GLU A 61 -13.18 -10.14 -6.35
N TRP A 62 -13.24 -8.99 -7.01
CA TRP A 62 -13.52 -8.86 -8.45
C TRP A 62 -12.24 -8.73 -9.30
N ASP A 63 -11.09 -8.55 -8.67
CA ASP A 63 -9.81 -8.41 -9.36
C ASP A 63 -9.23 -9.79 -9.76
N ASP A 64 -8.43 -9.82 -10.83
CA ASP A 64 -7.60 -10.99 -11.12
C ASP A 64 -6.34 -10.97 -10.23
N LEU A 65 -6.34 -11.84 -9.23
CA LEU A 65 -5.28 -11.93 -8.22
C LEU A 65 -4.26 -13.05 -8.52
N THR A 66 -4.35 -13.70 -9.68
CA THR A 66 -3.54 -14.88 -10.04
C THR A 66 -2.05 -14.55 -10.05
N ASP A 67 -1.69 -13.48 -10.75
CA ASP A 67 -0.31 -13.03 -10.93
C ASP A 67 0.11 -11.92 -9.93
N LEU A 68 -0.67 -11.74 -8.86
CA LEU A 68 -0.32 -10.74 -7.84
C LEU A 68 0.97 -11.17 -7.12
N PRO A 69 2.06 -10.38 -7.20
CA PRO A 69 3.30 -10.72 -6.53
C PRO A 69 3.10 -10.71 -5.00
N PRO A 70 3.90 -11.50 -4.25
CA PRO A 70 3.94 -11.37 -2.80
C PRO A 70 4.20 -9.92 -2.40
N ARG A 71 3.57 -9.45 -1.32
CA ARG A 71 3.68 -8.06 -0.88
C ARG A 71 5.13 -7.63 -0.72
N GLY A 72 5.95 -8.49 -0.11
CA GLY A 72 7.41 -8.46 -0.27
C GLY A 72 8.09 -7.16 0.17
N TYR A 73 7.37 -6.34 0.93
CA TYR A 73 7.89 -5.23 1.71
C TYR A 73 7.97 -5.61 3.18
#